data_AF-A0A7V7WRA7-F1
#
_entry.id   AF-A0A7V7WRA7-F1
#
_cell.length_a   1.000
_cell.length_b   1.000
_cell.length_c   1.000
_cell.angle_alpha   90.00
_cell.angle_beta   90.00
_cell.angle_gamma   90.00
#
_symmetry.space_group_name_H-M   'P 1'
#
loop_
_entity.id
_entity.type
_entity.pdbx_description
1 polymer ?
#
loop_
_entity_poly.entity_id
_entity_poly.type
_entity_poly.pdbx_seq_one_letter_code
_entity_poly.pdbx_strand_id
1 'polypeptide(L)'
;MKIDHPHLALSILCFAVCLALPAYYLGDAFEPQGSASLLLTGWLGPFDGHFSWYANPLYLLALVLHRRPRASSILALIALALAASFLLHNRIAVSEAPTYQSIVAYGWGYALWLTAMATLSVGQWLRARGAQSGRTTAATLACGGMFLAGYLAYYLLGGHALFGADQERDRAFAQLCATAGEQIYKKADDVRGIFFDPDWEQRVSARSHLNTGTSYASGSGVIGLGHLNQGQLAFYETRDRHAPEGYLQFKLGDFQGAKVHRLASEYAVISATPAMPPRLNILGGTVTIKDLRDSSVLATATFFLDQRSGKFCGNSRGAFSTSHFVTEVLGLKKKYASVAK
;
A
#
# COMPACT_ATOMS: atom_id res chain seq x y z
N MET A 1 18.48 32.40 -11.58
CA MET A 1 19.38 31.74 -12.56
C MET A 1 18.67 31.74 -13.91
N LYS A 2 19.13 32.50 -14.92
CA LYS A 2 18.57 32.39 -16.27
C LYS A 2 19.03 31.04 -16.86
N ILE A 3 18.09 30.18 -17.22
CA ILE A 3 18.40 28.90 -17.87
C ILE A 3 18.39 29.16 -19.38
N ASP A 4 19.55 29.49 -19.93
CA ASP A 4 19.69 29.82 -21.36
C ASP A 4 19.68 28.58 -22.27
N HIS A 5 19.56 27.38 -21.69
CA HIS A 5 19.63 26.12 -22.41
C HIS A 5 18.44 25.21 -22.08
N PRO A 6 17.53 24.96 -23.05
CA PRO A 6 16.31 24.18 -22.83
C PRO A 6 16.53 22.77 -22.28
N HIS A 7 17.62 22.09 -22.65
CA HIS A 7 17.90 20.73 -22.17
C HIS A 7 18.21 20.69 -20.66
N LEU A 8 18.77 21.77 -20.09
CA LEU A 8 18.96 21.88 -18.64
C LEU A 8 17.60 21.98 -17.94
N ALA A 9 16.71 22.83 -18.45
CA ALA A 9 15.36 22.98 -17.92
C ALA A 9 14.57 21.67 -18.00
N LEU A 10 14.63 20.98 -19.15
CA LEU A 10 13.98 19.69 -19.34
C LEU A 10 14.51 18.64 -18.36
N SER A 11 15.83 18.52 -18.22
CA SER A 11 16.46 17.57 -17.30
C SER A 11 16.03 17.82 -15.84
N ILE A 12 16.08 19.09 -15.41
CA ILE A 12 15.65 19.49 -14.05
C ILE A 12 14.16 19.21 -13.85
N LEU A 13 13.32 19.50 -14.85
CA LEU A 13 11.89 19.23 -14.79
C LEU A 13 11.61 17.73 -14.67
N CYS A 14 12.26 16.89 -15.49
CA CYS A 14 12.14 15.43 -15.38
C CYS A 14 12.54 14.94 -13.99
N PHE A 15 13.66 15.45 -13.44
CA PHE A 15 14.10 15.10 -12.09
C PHE A 15 13.08 15.57 -11.02
N ALA A 16 12.58 16.80 -11.12
CA ALA A 16 11.60 17.32 -10.16
C ALA A 16 10.28 16.52 -10.18
N VAL A 17 9.77 16.21 -11.37
CA VAL A 17 8.55 15.40 -11.54
C VAL A 17 8.77 13.96 -11.06
N CYS A 18 9.98 13.40 -11.25
CA CYS A 18 10.25 12.04 -10.80
C CYS A 18 10.08 11.87 -9.29
N LEU A 19 10.43 12.90 -8.50
CA LEU A 19 10.32 12.88 -7.03
C LEU A 19 8.88 12.71 -6.54
N ALA A 20 7.89 13.16 -7.32
CA ALA A 20 6.47 13.05 -7.00
C ALA A 20 5.86 11.69 -7.38
N LEU A 21 6.62 10.82 -8.06
CA LEU A 21 6.13 9.55 -8.60
C LEU A 21 6.84 8.35 -7.96
N PRO A 22 6.21 7.16 -7.94
CA PRO A 22 6.87 5.94 -7.46
C PRO A 22 8.08 5.58 -8.32
N ALA A 23 9.19 5.22 -7.68
CA ALA A 23 10.41 4.77 -8.34
C ALA A 23 10.29 3.29 -8.76
N TYR A 24 9.90 2.43 -7.83
CA TYR A 24 9.72 0.99 -8.07
C TYR A 24 8.67 0.41 -7.12
N TYR A 25 8.34 -0.85 -7.31
CA TYR A 25 7.32 -1.57 -6.55
C TYR A 25 7.91 -2.82 -5.91
N LEU A 26 7.51 -3.09 -4.67
CA LEU A 26 8.02 -4.21 -3.88
C LEU A 26 6.97 -5.28 -3.60
N GLY A 27 7.45 -6.52 -3.54
CA GLY A 27 6.71 -7.69 -3.10
C GLY A 27 5.52 -8.03 -3.99
N ASP A 28 4.84 -9.12 -3.63
CA ASP A 28 3.70 -9.58 -4.40
C ASP A 28 2.56 -8.57 -4.41
N ALA A 29 2.46 -7.68 -3.41
CA ALA A 29 1.40 -6.67 -3.30
C ALA A 29 1.63 -5.41 -4.16
N PHE A 30 2.74 -5.33 -4.92
CA PHE A 30 3.09 -4.13 -5.70
C PHE A 30 3.08 -2.86 -4.83
N GLU A 31 3.82 -2.88 -3.73
CA GLU A 31 3.88 -1.74 -2.81
C GLU A 31 4.75 -0.61 -3.41
N PRO A 32 4.19 0.58 -3.68
CA PRO A 32 4.92 1.66 -4.34
C PRO A 32 5.97 2.29 -3.43
N GLN A 33 7.20 2.40 -3.92
CA GLN A 33 8.29 3.08 -3.23
C GLN A 33 8.46 4.50 -3.80
N GLY A 34 8.18 5.51 -2.98
CA GLY A 34 8.20 6.92 -3.40
C GLY A 34 9.61 7.43 -3.73
N SER A 35 9.78 8.13 -4.85
CA SER A 35 11.11 8.62 -5.26
C SER A 35 11.68 9.66 -4.29
N ALA A 36 10.85 10.56 -3.73
CA ALA A 36 11.30 11.55 -2.75
C ALA A 36 11.83 10.92 -1.46
N SER A 37 11.14 9.92 -0.90
CA SER A 37 11.62 9.21 0.29
C SER A 37 12.93 8.47 0.00
N LEU A 38 13.03 7.82 -1.16
CA LEU A 38 14.25 7.14 -1.59
C LEU A 38 15.44 8.07 -1.82
N LEU A 39 15.21 9.31 -2.25
CA LEU A 39 16.28 10.30 -2.32
C LEU A 39 16.87 10.59 -0.93
N LEU A 40 16.02 10.64 0.11
CA LEU A 40 16.41 10.93 1.48
C LEU A 40 17.03 9.73 2.21
N THR A 41 16.57 8.52 1.93
CA THR A 41 16.98 7.30 2.66
C THR A 41 17.94 6.40 1.88
N GLY A 42 18.00 6.52 0.55
CA GLY A 42 18.74 5.60 -0.32
C GLY A 42 20.26 5.65 -0.18
N TRP A 43 20.81 6.64 0.53
CA TRP A 43 22.25 6.68 0.87
C TRP A 43 22.69 5.51 1.76
N LEU A 44 21.73 4.79 2.38
CA LEU A 44 21.97 3.55 3.10
C LEU A 44 22.17 2.34 2.17
N GLY A 45 21.76 2.44 0.90
CA GLY A 45 21.87 1.36 -0.08
C GLY A 45 23.26 0.72 -0.23
N PRO A 46 24.38 1.47 -0.15
CA PRO A 46 25.72 0.89 -0.22
C PRO A 46 26.03 -0.13 0.88
N PHE A 47 25.38 -0.06 2.06
CA PHE A 47 25.52 -1.07 3.11
C PHE A 47 24.88 -2.42 2.72
N ASP A 48 24.00 -2.41 1.72
CA ASP A 48 23.34 -3.58 1.14
C ASP A 48 23.81 -3.83 -0.32
N GLY A 49 24.96 -3.26 -0.71
CA GLY A 49 25.55 -3.44 -2.04
C GLY A 49 24.91 -2.63 -3.16
N HIS A 50 23.96 -1.74 -2.85
CA HIS A 50 23.28 -0.88 -3.83
C HIS A 50 23.97 0.49 -3.96
N PHE A 51 24.70 0.70 -5.05
CA PHE A 51 25.42 1.97 -5.29
C PHE A 51 24.65 2.97 -6.16
N SER A 52 23.45 2.64 -6.63
CA SER A 52 22.67 3.47 -7.56
C SER A 52 22.31 4.85 -6.99
N TRP A 53 22.21 4.99 -5.66
CA TRP A 53 21.92 6.28 -5.03
C TRP A 53 22.98 7.36 -5.33
N TYR A 54 24.25 6.97 -5.53
CA TYR A 54 25.32 7.91 -5.88
C TYR A 54 25.14 8.59 -7.24
N ALA A 55 24.22 8.12 -8.07
CA ALA A 55 23.82 8.84 -9.27
C ALA A 55 23.24 10.23 -8.94
N ASN A 56 22.60 10.42 -7.78
CA ASN A 56 22.02 11.70 -7.36
C ASN A 56 23.09 12.79 -7.12
N PRO A 57 24.08 12.62 -6.21
CA PRO A 57 25.11 13.64 -6.01
C PRO A 57 25.93 13.89 -7.29
N LEU A 58 26.18 12.87 -8.12
CA LEU A 58 26.86 13.06 -9.40
C LEU A 58 26.02 13.87 -10.41
N TYR A 59 24.72 13.62 -10.48
CA TYR A 59 23.80 14.39 -11.30
C TYR A 59 23.73 15.86 -10.84
N LEU A 60 23.63 16.10 -9.53
CA LEU A 60 23.64 17.45 -8.96
C LEU A 60 24.97 18.17 -9.26
N LEU A 61 26.11 17.47 -9.11
CA LEU A 61 27.42 18.02 -9.46
C LEU A 61 27.51 18.33 -10.96
N ALA A 62 26.95 17.47 -11.82
CA ALA A 62 26.87 17.71 -13.26
C ALA A 62 26.08 18.98 -13.59
N LEU A 63 24.98 19.25 -12.86
CA LEU A 63 24.20 20.49 -12.98
C LEU A 63 24.99 21.72 -12.49
N VAL A 64 25.69 21.63 -11.36
CA VAL A 64 26.55 22.72 -10.87
C VAL A 64 27.63 23.05 -11.90
N LEU A 65 28.22 22.03 -12.52
CA LEU A 65 29.25 22.17 -13.56
C LEU A 65 28.69 22.44 -14.96
N HIS A 66 27.43 22.85 -15.13
CA HIS A 66 26.79 23.04 -16.44
C HIS A 66 27.53 24.01 -17.39
N ARG A 67 28.33 24.95 -16.84
CA ARG A 67 29.18 25.88 -17.60
C ARG A 67 30.45 25.22 -18.17
N ARG A 68 30.83 24.04 -17.67
CA ARG A 68 31.92 23.20 -18.17
C ARG A 68 31.31 21.98 -18.88
N PRO A 69 30.83 22.11 -20.13
CA PRO A 69 29.95 21.12 -20.76
C PRO A 69 30.58 19.72 -20.88
N ARG A 70 31.90 19.63 -21.10
CA ARG A 70 32.61 18.33 -21.12
C ARG A 70 32.53 17.62 -19.76
N ALA A 71 32.92 18.29 -18.69
CA ALA A 71 32.91 17.72 -17.33
C ALA A 71 31.48 17.37 -16.89
N SER A 72 30.53 18.28 -17.14
CA SER A 72 29.10 18.06 -16.84
C SER A 72 28.52 16.86 -17.59
N SER A 73 28.85 16.68 -18.87
CA SER A 73 28.42 15.53 -19.66
C SER A 73 28.97 14.21 -19.12
N ILE A 74 30.28 14.15 -18.79
CA ILE A 74 30.91 12.94 -18.25
C ILE A 74 30.26 12.55 -16.91
N LEU A 75 30.07 13.51 -16.01
CA LEU A 75 29.43 13.25 -14.72
C LEU A 75 27.98 12.78 -14.86
N ALA A 76 27.22 13.39 -15.77
CA ALA A 76 25.84 12.97 -16.06
C ALA A 76 25.79 11.55 -16.67
N LEU A 77 26.77 11.18 -17.48
CA LEU A 77 26.89 9.83 -18.04
C LEU A 77 27.21 8.79 -16.95
N ILE A 78 28.14 9.11 -16.03
CA ILE A 78 28.46 8.23 -14.89
C ILE A 78 27.24 8.11 -13.97
N ALA A 79 26.52 9.21 -13.71
CA ALA A 79 25.27 9.18 -12.97
C ALA A 79 24.25 8.26 -13.63
N LEU A 80 24.05 8.37 -14.95
CA LEU A 80 23.15 7.51 -15.71
C LEU A 80 23.55 6.03 -15.58
N ALA A 81 24.83 5.70 -15.69
CA ALA A 81 25.32 4.33 -15.54
C ALA A 81 25.06 3.77 -14.14
N LEU A 82 25.29 4.56 -13.09
CA LEU A 82 24.99 4.18 -11.70
C LEU A 82 23.49 3.99 -11.48
N ALA A 83 22.67 4.90 -12.03
CA ALA A 83 21.22 4.78 -11.95
C ALA A 83 20.70 3.52 -12.66
N ALA A 84 21.23 3.23 -13.85
CA ALA A 84 20.90 2.03 -14.63
C ALA A 84 21.36 0.73 -13.94
N SER A 85 22.42 0.77 -13.12
CA SER A 85 22.87 -0.41 -12.36
C SER A 85 21.81 -0.94 -11.37
N PHE A 86 20.83 -0.11 -10.99
CA PHE A 86 19.69 -0.56 -10.20
C PHE A 86 18.89 -1.67 -10.89
N LEU A 87 18.83 -1.70 -12.23
CA LEU A 87 18.15 -2.76 -13.00
C LEU A 87 18.74 -4.15 -12.80
N LEU A 88 19.98 -4.24 -12.29
CA LEU A 88 20.66 -5.51 -12.03
C LEU A 88 20.23 -6.14 -10.68
N HIS A 89 19.40 -5.44 -9.91
CA HIS A 89 19.01 -5.86 -8.57
C HIS A 89 17.56 -6.34 -8.58
N ASN A 90 17.32 -7.52 -8.00
CA ASN A 90 15.99 -8.14 -7.94
C ASN A 90 15.37 -8.08 -6.55
N ARG A 91 16.11 -7.63 -5.53
CA ARG A 91 15.67 -7.53 -4.14
C ARG A 91 16.29 -6.32 -3.46
N ILE A 92 15.64 -5.83 -2.40
CA ILE A 92 16.14 -4.76 -1.55
C ILE A 92 15.77 -5.02 -0.08
N ALA A 93 16.61 -4.59 0.85
CA ALA A 93 16.25 -4.56 2.27
C ALA A 93 15.07 -3.60 2.54
N VAL A 94 14.09 -4.06 3.31
CA VAL A 94 12.88 -3.28 3.67
C VAL A 94 12.81 -2.89 5.15
N SER A 95 13.71 -3.41 5.98
CA SER A 95 13.80 -3.02 7.38
C SER A 95 15.25 -3.01 7.86
N GLU A 96 15.47 -2.51 9.07
CA GLU A 96 16.77 -2.56 9.75
C GLU A 96 17.18 -4.00 10.10
N ALA A 97 16.21 -4.91 10.17
CA ALA A 97 16.45 -6.34 10.21
C ALA A 97 16.72 -6.86 8.78
N PRO A 98 17.41 -8.00 8.60
CA PRO A 98 17.72 -8.58 7.29
C PRO A 98 16.49 -9.20 6.59
N THR A 99 15.43 -8.41 6.45
CA THR A 99 14.22 -8.73 5.69
C THR A 99 14.34 -8.10 4.31
N TYR A 100 14.26 -8.94 3.28
CA TYR A 100 14.35 -8.53 1.88
C TYR A 100 13.00 -8.69 1.19
N GLN A 101 12.68 -7.79 0.27
CA GLN A 101 11.56 -7.97 -0.65
C GLN A 101 12.04 -7.89 -2.10
N SER A 102 11.34 -8.59 -2.98
CA SER A 102 11.59 -8.58 -4.42
C SER A 102 11.15 -7.26 -5.05
N ILE A 103 11.94 -6.77 -6.01
CA ILE A 103 11.55 -5.66 -6.88
C ILE A 103 10.72 -6.26 -8.02
N VAL A 104 9.43 -5.97 -8.05
CA VAL A 104 8.48 -6.58 -9.01
C VAL A 104 8.23 -5.72 -10.23
N ALA A 105 8.40 -4.39 -10.12
CA ALA A 105 8.23 -3.47 -11.23
C ALA A 105 8.93 -2.12 -11.02
N TYR A 106 9.20 -1.40 -12.11
CA TYR A 106 9.74 -0.04 -12.09
C TYR A 106 8.66 0.98 -12.42
N GLY A 107 8.58 2.05 -11.63
CA GLY A 107 7.61 3.13 -11.78
C GLY A 107 8.09 4.29 -12.65
N TRP A 108 7.17 5.22 -12.93
CA TRP A 108 7.44 6.42 -13.74
C TRP A 108 8.51 7.32 -13.13
N GLY A 109 8.65 7.32 -11.79
CA GLY A 109 9.73 8.05 -11.11
C GLY A 109 11.10 7.55 -11.56
N TYR A 110 11.31 6.24 -11.65
CA TYR A 110 12.59 5.69 -12.11
C TYR A 110 12.86 6.00 -13.59
N ALA A 111 11.82 5.91 -14.44
CA ALA A 111 11.94 6.25 -15.86
C ALA A 111 12.35 7.72 -16.09
N LEU A 112 11.71 8.65 -15.38
CA LEU A 112 12.02 10.08 -15.47
C LEU A 112 13.38 10.42 -14.86
N TRP A 113 13.80 9.70 -13.82
CA TRP A 113 15.12 9.82 -13.22
C TRP A 113 16.24 9.48 -14.21
N LEU A 114 16.15 8.35 -14.92
CA LEU A 114 17.08 8.00 -16.00
C LEU A 114 17.02 9.02 -17.14
N THR A 115 15.81 9.44 -17.52
CA THR A 115 15.60 10.43 -18.60
C THR A 115 16.27 11.77 -18.27
N ALA A 116 16.20 12.23 -17.01
CA ALA A 116 16.86 13.45 -16.58
C ALA A 116 18.38 13.39 -16.79
N MET A 117 19.02 12.28 -16.42
CA MET A 117 20.47 12.11 -16.57
C MET A 117 20.88 11.95 -18.05
N ALA A 118 20.10 11.20 -18.83
CA ALA A 118 20.35 11.01 -20.25
C ALA A 118 20.25 12.32 -21.04
N THR A 119 19.19 13.10 -20.82
CA THR A 119 18.99 14.41 -21.47
C THR A 119 20.09 15.41 -21.09
N LEU A 120 20.52 15.44 -19.82
CA LEU A 120 21.66 16.27 -19.39
C LEU A 120 22.95 15.84 -20.09
N SER A 121 23.25 14.54 -20.09
CA SER A 121 24.46 13.97 -20.68
C SER A 121 24.58 14.31 -22.17
N VAL A 122 23.54 14.02 -22.97
CA VAL A 122 23.51 14.27 -24.41
C VAL A 122 23.56 15.77 -24.72
N GLY A 123 22.78 16.58 -23.99
CA GLY A 123 22.74 18.02 -24.22
C GLY A 123 24.08 18.70 -23.95
N GLN A 124 24.73 18.33 -22.85
CA GLN A 124 26.05 18.84 -22.48
C GLN A 124 27.16 18.34 -23.42
N TRP A 125 27.07 17.10 -23.89
CA TRP A 125 27.99 16.55 -24.88
C TRP A 125 27.95 17.32 -26.21
N LEU A 126 26.74 17.60 -26.72
CA LEU A 126 26.57 18.38 -27.95
C LEU A 126 27.07 19.81 -27.79
N ARG A 127 26.82 20.45 -26.63
CA ARG A 127 27.39 21.77 -26.31
C ARG A 127 28.91 21.74 -26.29
N ALA A 128 29.51 20.71 -25.72
CA ALA A 128 30.96 20.54 -25.70
C ALA A 128 31.58 20.41 -27.11
N ARG A 129 30.78 20.00 -28.10
CA ARG A 129 31.14 19.92 -29.52
C ARG A 129 30.79 21.17 -30.33
N GLY A 130 30.30 22.24 -29.69
CA GLY A 130 29.91 23.48 -30.36
C GLY A 130 28.63 23.37 -31.19
N ALA A 131 27.75 22.39 -30.88
CA ALA A 131 26.47 22.27 -31.58
C ALA A 131 25.59 23.51 -31.34
N GLN A 132 24.84 23.92 -32.36
CA GLN A 132 23.85 24.98 -32.27
C GLN A 132 22.70 24.58 -31.33
N SER A 133 22.10 25.57 -30.65
CA SER A 133 21.04 25.35 -29.66
C SER A 133 19.88 24.48 -30.18
N GLY A 134 19.42 24.73 -31.42
CA GLY A 134 18.32 23.95 -32.01
C GLY A 134 18.64 22.46 -32.16
N ARG A 135 19.86 22.12 -32.59
CA ARG A 135 20.33 20.73 -32.71
C ARG A 135 20.43 20.05 -31.34
N THR A 136 20.96 20.77 -30.34
CA THR A 136 21.02 20.28 -28.96
C THR A 136 19.62 19.97 -28.43
N THR A 137 18.67 20.89 -28.59
CA THR A 137 17.29 20.70 -28.15
C THR A 137 16.65 19.49 -28.83
N ALA A 138 16.71 19.41 -30.17
CA ALA A 138 16.12 18.30 -30.91
C ALA A 138 16.70 16.93 -30.48
N ALA A 139 18.02 16.83 -30.33
CA ALA A 139 18.66 15.59 -29.90
C ALA A 139 18.30 15.21 -28.46
N THR A 140 18.18 16.18 -27.54
CA THR A 140 17.76 15.91 -26.17
C THR A 140 16.30 15.47 -26.07
N LEU A 141 15.41 16.06 -26.88
CA LEU A 141 14.01 15.63 -26.97
C LEU A 141 13.89 14.22 -27.57
N ALA A 142 14.64 13.92 -28.62
CA ALA A 142 14.68 12.58 -29.20
C ALA A 142 15.21 11.55 -28.20
N CYS A 143 16.31 11.87 -27.49
CA CYS A 143 16.86 11.01 -26.45
C CYS A 143 15.84 10.75 -25.32
N GLY A 144 15.24 11.81 -24.77
CA GLY A 144 14.22 11.65 -23.72
C GLY A 144 12.99 10.88 -24.22
N GLY A 145 12.54 11.18 -25.45
CA GLY A 145 11.45 10.47 -26.11
C GLY A 145 11.72 8.97 -26.25
N MET A 146 12.94 8.56 -26.62
CA MET A 146 13.30 7.14 -26.71
C MET A 146 13.25 6.44 -25.34
N PHE A 147 13.77 7.06 -24.28
CA PHE A 147 13.70 6.50 -22.92
C PHE A 147 12.26 6.35 -22.45
N LEU A 148 11.43 7.37 -22.66
CA LEU A 148 10.02 7.34 -22.28
C LEU A 148 9.21 6.35 -23.13
N ALA A 149 9.49 6.23 -24.42
CA ALA A 149 8.85 5.23 -25.30
C ALA A 149 9.24 3.81 -24.91
N GLY A 150 10.53 3.57 -24.61
CA GLY A 150 10.99 2.28 -24.10
C GLY A 150 10.34 1.91 -22.77
N TYR A 151 10.23 2.87 -21.85
CA TYR A 151 9.51 2.66 -20.60
C TYR A 151 8.00 2.45 -20.83
N LEU A 152 7.37 3.19 -21.74
CA LEU A 152 5.95 3.01 -22.06
C LEU A 152 5.69 1.61 -22.64
N ALA A 153 6.58 1.12 -23.51
CA ALA A 153 6.51 -0.25 -24.01
C ALA A 153 6.66 -1.27 -22.88
N TYR A 154 7.60 -1.07 -21.95
CA TYR A 154 7.71 -1.90 -20.73
C TYR A 154 6.45 -1.84 -19.87
N TYR A 155 5.89 -0.66 -19.67
CA TYR A 155 4.70 -0.40 -18.84
C TYR A 155 3.44 -1.07 -19.41
N LEU A 156 3.30 -1.10 -20.74
CA LEU A 156 2.14 -1.65 -21.45
C LEU A 156 2.29 -3.15 -21.78
N LEU A 157 3.49 -3.60 -22.18
CA LEU A 157 3.73 -4.92 -22.76
C LEU A 157 4.57 -5.86 -21.89
N GLY A 158 5.16 -5.37 -20.79
CA GLY A 158 5.99 -6.20 -19.92
C GLY A 158 5.22 -7.38 -19.31
N GLY A 159 5.91 -8.50 -19.05
CA GLY A 159 5.30 -9.66 -18.38
C GLY A 159 4.76 -9.35 -16.96
N HIS A 160 5.26 -8.26 -16.36
CA HIS A 160 4.76 -7.66 -15.11
C HIS A 160 4.22 -6.24 -15.35
N ALA A 161 3.61 -6.00 -16.51
CA ALA A 161 3.07 -4.70 -16.89
C ALA A 161 2.17 -4.15 -15.78
N LEU A 162 2.58 -3.03 -15.19
CA LEU A 162 1.82 -2.32 -14.17
C LEU A 162 0.40 -1.98 -14.67
N PHE A 163 0.27 -1.66 -15.96
CA PHE A 163 -1.02 -1.41 -16.59
C PHE A 163 -1.94 -2.65 -16.55
N GLY A 164 -1.41 -3.82 -16.88
CA GLY A 164 -2.16 -5.07 -16.85
C GLY A 164 -2.60 -5.43 -15.43
N ALA A 165 -1.69 -5.28 -14.46
CA ALA A 165 -2.00 -5.50 -13.05
C ALA A 165 -3.07 -4.52 -12.52
N ASP A 166 -3.02 -3.25 -12.95
CA ASP A 166 -4.01 -2.23 -12.59
C ASP A 166 -5.39 -2.56 -13.19
N GLN A 167 -5.44 -2.94 -14.46
CA GLN A 167 -6.68 -3.32 -15.12
C GLN A 167 -7.27 -4.61 -14.53
N GLU A 168 -6.44 -5.60 -14.22
CA GLU A 168 -6.86 -6.82 -13.54
C GLU A 168 -7.42 -6.51 -12.15
N ARG A 169 -6.74 -5.66 -11.36
CA ARG A 169 -7.22 -5.20 -10.05
C ARG A 169 -8.57 -4.51 -10.17
N ASP A 170 -8.73 -3.55 -11.09
CA ASP A 170 -10.00 -2.83 -11.24
C ASP A 170 -11.15 -3.77 -11.63
N ARG A 171 -10.90 -4.75 -12.51
CA ARG A 171 -11.90 -5.77 -12.88
C ARG A 171 -12.25 -6.69 -11.71
N ALA A 172 -11.24 -7.22 -11.02
CA ALA A 172 -11.44 -8.10 -9.88
C ALA A 172 -12.17 -7.36 -8.75
N PHE A 173 -11.76 -6.13 -8.45
CA PHE A 173 -12.44 -5.29 -7.48
C PHE A 173 -13.91 -5.07 -7.85
N ALA A 174 -14.21 -4.72 -9.12
CA ALA A 174 -15.59 -4.55 -9.57
C ALA A 174 -16.45 -5.82 -9.41
N GLN A 175 -15.88 -7.01 -9.69
CA GLN A 175 -16.56 -8.29 -9.50
C GLN A 175 -16.82 -8.60 -8.02
N LEU A 176 -15.81 -8.41 -7.16
CA LEU A 176 -15.96 -8.57 -5.71
C LEU A 176 -16.97 -7.58 -5.14
N CYS A 177 -16.98 -6.36 -5.66
CA CYS A 177 -17.89 -5.33 -5.21
C CYS A 177 -19.37 -5.67 -5.46
N ALA A 178 -19.66 -6.46 -6.51
CA ALA A 178 -21.01 -6.93 -6.79
C ALA A 178 -21.53 -7.93 -5.74
N THR A 179 -20.65 -8.57 -4.96
CA THR A 179 -21.03 -9.49 -3.86
C THR A 179 -20.89 -8.84 -2.48
N ALA A 180 -20.37 -7.60 -2.42
CA ALA A 180 -20.24 -6.86 -1.19
C ALA A 180 -21.61 -6.38 -0.69
N GLY A 181 -21.82 -6.38 0.62
CA GLY A 181 -23.10 -5.99 1.17
C GLY A 181 -23.30 -6.49 2.60
N GLU A 182 -24.40 -6.01 3.19
CA GLU A 182 -24.83 -6.39 4.52
C GLU A 182 -26.21 -7.04 4.44
N GLN A 183 -26.35 -8.20 5.06
CA GLN A 183 -27.60 -8.95 5.15
C GLN A 183 -27.85 -9.28 6.61
N ILE A 184 -28.88 -8.67 7.20
CA ILE A 184 -29.34 -8.97 8.56
C ILE A 184 -30.63 -9.78 8.44
N TYR A 185 -30.58 -11.06 8.79
CA TYR A 185 -31.72 -11.98 8.79
C TYR A 185 -32.52 -11.88 10.09
N LYS A 186 -31.80 -11.79 11.22
CA LYS A 186 -32.37 -11.77 12.56
C LYS A 186 -31.51 -10.90 13.47
N LYS A 187 -32.17 -10.12 14.33
CA LYS A 187 -31.50 -9.44 15.44
C LYS A 187 -31.68 -10.24 16.73
N ALA A 188 -30.66 -10.19 17.57
CA ALA A 188 -30.70 -10.72 18.91
C ALA A 188 -30.72 -9.58 19.92
N ASP A 189 -31.30 -9.86 21.09
CA ASP A 189 -31.22 -9.03 22.27
C ASP A 189 -30.70 -9.88 23.43
N ASP A 190 -30.26 -9.21 24.48
CA ASP A 190 -29.83 -9.84 25.74
C ASP A 190 -28.63 -10.79 25.65
N VAL A 191 -27.68 -10.45 24.78
CA VAL A 191 -26.42 -11.18 24.65
C VAL A 191 -25.54 -11.02 25.88
N ARG A 192 -25.17 -12.15 26.51
CA ARG A 192 -24.28 -12.15 27.68
C ARG A 192 -22.81 -12.32 27.31
N GLY A 193 -22.52 -13.16 26.31
CA GLY A 193 -21.16 -13.45 25.85
C GLY A 193 -21.10 -13.87 24.39
N ILE A 194 -19.99 -13.53 23.74
CA ILE A 194 -19.75 -13.73 22.32
C ILE A 194 -18.42 -14.46 22.11
N PHE A 195 -18.42 -15.43 21.21
CA PHE A 195 -17.21 -16.06 20.70
C PHE A 195 -16.74 -15.33 19.43
N PHE A 196 -15.47 -14.91 19.38
CA PHE A 196 -14.86 -14.27 18.21
C PHE A 196 -13.80 -15.19 17.57
N ASP A 197 -13.86 -15.39 16.25
CA ASP A 197 -12.89 -16.21 15.51
C ASP A 197 -12.50 -15.57 14.15
N PRO A 198 -11.30 -14.96 14.04
CA PRO A 198 -10.46 -14.51 15.15
C PRO A 198 -11.05 -13.27 15.86
N ASP A 199 -10.58 -12.97 17.07
CA ASP A 199 -10.87 -11.70 17.77
C ASP A 199 -10.06 -10.53 17.14
N TRP A 200 -10.53 -10.07 15.99
CA TRP A 200 -9.91 -9.01 15.21
C TRP A 200 -10.95 -7.98 14.75
N GLU A 201 -10.72 -6.71 15.04
CA GLU A 201 -11.53 -5.62 14.49
C GLU A 201 -11.03 -5.30 13.09
N GLN A 202 -11.95 -5.15 12.15
CA GLN A 202 -11.67 -4.47 10.91
C GLN A 202 -12.50 -3.19 10.86
N ARG A 203 -11.83 -2.06 10.73
CA ARG A 203 -12.46 -0.76 10.51
C ARG A 203 -12.01 -0.21 9.17
N VAL A 204 -12.95 0.16 8.33
CA VAL A 204 -12.71 0.91 7.10
C VAL A 204 -13.47 2.23 7.20
N SER A 205 -12.75 3.34 7.13
CA SER A 205 -13.34 4.67 7.30
C SER A 205 -12.93 5.61 6.18
N ALA A 206 -13.87 6.45 5.77
CA ALA A 206 -13.63 7.52 4.81
C ALA A 206 -12.56 8.47 5.35
N ARG A 207 -11.50 8.67 4.58
CA ARG A 207 -10.65 9.85 4.65
C ARG A 207 -11.25 10.88 3.71
N SER A 208 -11.89 11.89 4.29
CA SER A 208 -12.31 13.07 3.53
C SER A 208 -11.07 13.80 3.03
N HIS A 209 -10.75 13.66 1.74
CA HIS A 209 -9.83 14.56 1.07
C HIS A 209 -10.60 15.75 0.52
N LEU A 210 -10.11 16.96 0.78
CA LEU A 210 -10.80 18.21 0.49
C LEU A 210 -11.12 18.43 -1.02
N ASN A 211 -10.59 17.65 -1.98
CA ASN A 211 -10.76 17.95 -3.41
C ASN A 211 -10.70 16.78 -4.44
N THR A 212 -10.52 15.51 -4.06
CA THR A 212 -10.23 14.42 -5.05
C THR A 212 -11.05 13.13 -4.90
N GLY A 213 -12.18 13.19 -4.19
CA GLY A 213 -13.00 12.01 -3.89
C GLY A 213 -12.69 11.40 -2.52
N THR A 214 -13.52 10.44 -2.10
CA THR A 214 -13.40 9.77 -0.80
C THR A 214 -12.42 8.61 -0.92
N SER A 215 -11.29 8.66 -0.21
CA SER A 215 -10.40 7.50 -0.05
C SER A 215 -10.72 6.82 1.28
N TYR A 216 -10.38 5.54 1.41
CA TYR A 216 -10.65 4.77 2.60
C TYR A 216 -9.37 4.28 3.27
N ALA A 217 -9.34 4.31 4.60
CA ALA A 217 -8.26 3.74 5.39
C ALA A 217 -8.78 2.59 6.24
N SER A 218 -7.97 1.53 6.31
CA SER A 218 -8.19 0.41 7.21
C SER A 218 -7.46 0.58 8.54
N GLY A 219 -8.07 0.08 9.62
CA GLY A 219 -7.45 -0.12 10.91
C GLY A 219 -7.84 -1.48 11.48
N SER A 220 -6.96 -2.05 12.30
CA SER A 220 -7.20 -3.29 13.01
C SER A 220 -7.16 -3.11 14.53
N GLY A 221 -7.87 -3.98 15.25
CA GLY A 221 -8.00 -3.91 16.70
C GLY A 221 -8.47 -5.23 17.29
N VAL A 222 -8.90 -5.22 18.56
CA VAL A 222 -9.45 -6.38 19.28
C VAL A 222 -10.89 -6.05 19.65
N ILE A 223 -11.86 -6.83 19.17
CA ILE A 223 -13.29 -6.50 19.31
C ILE A 223 -13.77 -6.87 20.71
N GLY A 224 -13.46 -8.09 21.15
CA GLY A 224 -13.97 -8.66 22.40
C GLY A 224 -13.62 -7.78 23.59
N LEU A 225 -12.35 -7.35 23.68
CA LEU A 225 -11.87 -6.48 24.74
C LEU A 225 -12.56 -5.10 24.72
N GLY A 226 -12.83 -4.55 23.53
CA GLY A 226 -13.54 -3.29 23.36
C GLY A 226 -14.96 -3.34 23.95
N HIS A 227 -15.75 -4.35 23.57
CA HIS A 227 -17.12 -4.52 24.08
C HIS A 227 -17.15 -4.87 25.58
N LEU A 228 -16.19 -5.68 26.06
CA LEU A 228 -16.05 -6.02 27.47
C LEU A 228 -15.77 -4.77 28.32
N ASN A 229 -14.79 -3.95 27.92
CA ASN A 229 -14.42 -2.74 28.66
C ASN A 229 -15.52 -1.67 28.68
N GLN A 230 -16.40 -1.66 27.67
CA GLN A 230 -17.57 -0.80 27.60
C GLN A 230 -18.76 -1.33 28.43
N GLY A 231 -18.64 -2.50 29.05
CA GLY A 231 -19.71 -3.14 29.82
C GLY A 231 -20.86 -3.65 28.95
N GLN A 232 -20.60 -3.90 27.66
CA GLN A 232 -21.61 -4.43 26.73
C GLN A 232 -21.71 -5.96 26.78
N LEU A 233 -20.65 -6.64 27.24
CA LEU A 233 -20.58 -8.08 27.43
C LEU A 233 -20.16 -8.41 28.85
N ALA A 234 -20.63 -9.52 29.39
CA ALA A 234 -20.14 -10.04 30.67
C ALA A 234 -18.79 -10.76 30.49
N PHE A 235 -18.60 -11.40 29.33
CA PHE A 235 -17.38 -12.07 28.92
C PHE A 235 -17.33 -12.18 27.39
N TYR A 236 -16.16 -12.47 26.85
CA TYR A 236 -16.02 -12.94 25.47
C TYR A 236 -15.07 -14.13 25.40
N GLU A 237 -15.18 -14.91 24.34
CA GLU A 237 -14.36 -16.09 24.10
C GLU A 237 -13.63 -15.97 22.76
N THR A 238 -12.42 -16.54 22.67
CA THR A 238 -11.67 -16.67 21.41
C THR A 238 -10.91 -17.99 21.41
N ARG A 239 -10.52 -18.47 20.23
CA ARG A 239 -9.70 -19.67 20.09
C ARG A 239 -8.33 -19.47 20.74
N ASP A 240 -7.86 -20.47 21.49
CA ASP A 240 -6.49 -20.47 22.04
C ASP A 240 -5.48 -20.73 20.90
N ARG A 241 -4.61 -19.76 20.64
CA ARG A 241 -3.60 -19.86 19.57
C ARG A 241 -2.53 -20.91 19.86
N HIS A 242 -2.33 -21.27 21.13
CA HIS A 242 -1.35 -22.27 21.56
C HIS A 242 -1.96 -23.67 21.69
N ALA A 243 -3.29 -23.77 21.80
CA ALA A 243 -4.02 -25.01 21.87
C ALA A 243 -5.30 -24.92 21.00
N PRO A 244 -5.23 -25.23 19.70
CA PRO A 244 -6.32 -24.97 18.74
C PRO A 244 -7.68 -25.61 19.09
N GLU A 245 -7.67 -26.67 19.90
CA GLU A 245 -8.84 -27.38 20.43
C GLU A 245 -9.48 -26.69 21.66
N GLY A 246 -8.81 -25.68 22.23
CA GLY A 246 -9.23 -24.96 23.43
C GLY A 246 -9.69 -23.54 23.13
N TYR A 247 -10.39 -22.96 24.10
CA TYR A 247 -10.85 -21.58 24.07
C TYR A 247 -10.33 -20.82 25.29
N LEU A 248 -10.17 -19.52 25.12
CA LEU A 248 -9.89 -18.58 26.20
C LEU A 248 -11.12 -17.72 26.45
N GLN A 249 -11.56 -17.65 27.69
CA GLN A 249 -12.65 -16.79 28.13
C GLN A 249 -12.09 -15.60 28.91
N PHE A 250 -12.40 -14.40 28.45
CA PHE A 250 -11.96 -13.15 29.07
C PHE A 250 -13.12 -12.50 29.81
N LYS A 251 -12.84 -11.98 31.02
CA LYS A 251 -13.80 -11.27 31.88
C LYS A 251 -13.21 -9.93 32.31
N LEU A 252 -14.07 -9.03 32.77
CA LEU A 252 -13.63 -7.72 33.23
C LEU A 252 -12.61 -7.88 34.36
N GLY A 253 -11.41 -7.29 34.20
CA GLY A 253 -10.30 -7.42 35.14
C GLY A 253 -9.42 -8.66 34.96
N ASP A 254 -9.79 -9.60 34.10
CA ASP A 254 -8.97 -10.75 33.71
C ASP A 254 -8.47 -10.59 32.27
N PHE A 255 -7.23 -10.11 32.14
CA PHE A 255 -6.56 -9.90 30.86
C PHE A 255 -5.80 -11.14 30.36
N GLN A 256 -5.65 -12.18 31.18
CA GLN A 256 -4.93 -13.40 30.78
C GLN A 256 -5.86 -14.39 30.10
N GLY A 257 -7.15 -14.37 30.47
CA GLY A 257 -8.17 -15.26 29.95
C GLY A 257 -8.09 -16.64 30.61
N ALA A 258 -9.24 -17.15 31.03
CA ALA A 258 -9.35 -18.50 31.58
C ALA A 258 -9.52 -19.52 30.46
N LYS A 259 -8.75 -20.61 30.49
CA LYS A 259 -8.95 -21.74 29.57
C LYS A 259 -10.29 -22.41 29.83
N VAL A 260 -11.08 -22.59 28.78
CA VAL A 260 -12.35 -23.31 28.81
C VAL A 260 -12.40 -24.35 27.69
N HIS A 261 -13.00 -25.51 27.98
CA HIS A 261 -13.09 -26.62 27.04
C HIS A 261 -14.33 -26.56 26.14
N ARG A 262 -15.33 -25.75 26.50
CA ARG A 262 -16.57 -25.58 25.75
C ARG A 262 -16.93 -24.09 25.77
N LEU A 263 -17.45 -23.61 24.65
CA LEU A 263 -17.96 -22.26 24.52
C LEU A 263 -19.15 -22.07 25.46
N ALA A 264 -19.10 -21.05 26.30
CA ALA A 264 -20.25 -20.58 27.08
C ALA A 264 -21.03 -19.48 26.34
N SER A 265 -20.45 -18.93 25.27
CA SER A 265 -21.07 -17.90 24.43
C SER A 265 -22.32 -18.42 23.71
N GLU A 266 -23.30 -17.53 23.55
CA GLU A 266 -24.54 -17.85 22.83
C GLU A 266 -24.44 -17.56 21.33
N TYR A 267 -23.52 -16.65 20.96
CA TYR A 267 -23.32 -16.22 19.59
C TYR A 267 -21.85 -16.30 19.20
N ALA A 268 -21.60 -16.50 17.93
CA ALA A 268 -20.27 -16.48 17.33
C ALA A 268 -20.16 -15.41 16.25
N VAL A 269 -19.06 -14.69 16.25
CA VAL A 269 -18.66 -13.75 15.19
C VAL A 269 -17.46 -14.37 14.47
N ILE A 270 -17.71 -14.90 13.28
CA ILE A 270 -16.71 -15.61 12.47
C ILE A 270 -16.33 -14.71 11.32
N SER A 271 -15.04 -14.50 11.13
CA SER A 271 -14.53 -13.71 10.01
C SER A 271 -13.71 -14.57 9.06
N ALA A 272 -13.96 -14.43 7.76
CA ALA A 272 -13.22 -15.11 6.72
C ALA A 272 -12.66 -14.10 5.71
N THR A 273 -11.36 -14.22 5.41
CA THR A 273 -10.72 -13.47 4.31
C THR A 273 -10.83 -14.30 3.04
N PRO A 274 -11.40 -13.76 1.95
CA PRO A 274 -11.41 -14.47 0.68
C PRO A 274 -9.97 -14.62 0.17
N ALA A 275 -9.66 -15.79 -0.40
CA ALA A 275 -8.38 -16.03 -1.04
C ALA A 275 -8.27 -15.12 -2.27
N MET A 276 -7.37 -14.14 -2.23
CA MET A 276 -7.12 -13.22 -3.33
C MET A 276 -5.63 -13.24 -3.69
N PRO A 277 -5.28 -13.15 -4.98
CA PRO A 277 -3.89 -12.99 -5.38
C PRO A 277 -3.31 -11.73 -4.73
N PRO A 278 -2.18 -11.82 -4.00
CA PRO A 278 -1.60 -10.67 -3.32
C PRO A 278 -1.34 -9.47 -4.26
N ARG A 279 -1.03 -9.74 -5.53
CA ARG A 279 -0.82 -8.72 -6.60
C ARG A 279 -1.97 -7.77 -6.86
N LEU A 280 -3.17 -8.15 -6.47
CA LEU A 280 -4.31 -7.26 -6.60
C LEU A 280 -4.33 -6.21 -5.49
N ASN A 281 -3.64 -6.42 -4.37
CA ASN A 281 -3.63 -5.48 -3.23
C ASN A 281 -5.05 -5.07 -2.80
N ILE A 282 -5.98 -6.02 -2.85
CA ILE A 282 -7.36 -5.87 -2.40
C ILE A 282 -7.44 -6.54 -1.03
N LEU A 283 -7.85 -5.77 -0.03
CA LEU A 283 -8.23 -6.28 1.28
C LEU A 283 -9.72 -6.58 1.28
N GLY A 284 -10.15 -7.69 1.85
CA GLY A 284 -11.57 -8.00 1.97
C GLY A 284 -11.85 -9.00 3.07
N GLY A 285 -13.10 -9.08 3.47
CA GLY A 285 -13.51 -9.98 4.54
C GLY A 285 -15.01 -10.17 4.54
N THR A 286 -15.44 -11.34 5.02
CA THR A 286 -16.83 -11.63 5.34
C THR A 286 -16.95 -11.90 6.82
N VAL A 287 -17.76 -11.11 7.51
CA VAL A 287 -18.10 -11.29 8.92
C VAL A 287 -19.48 -11.94 9.00
N THR A 288 -19.57 -13.10 9.64
CA THR A 288 -20.80 -13.85 9.83
C THR A 288 -21.10 -13.96 11.32
N ILE A 289 -22.32 -13.59 11.72
CA ILE A 289 -22.81 -13.71 13.09
C ILE A 289 -23.75 -14.91 13.14
N LYS A 290 -23.47 -15.88 14.02
CA LYS A 290 -24.25 -17.11 14.19
C LYS A 290 -24.80 -17.25 15.61
N ASP A 291 -25.96 -17.86 15.73
CA ASP A 291 -26.48 -18.39 17.00
C ASP A 291 -25.85 -19.75 17.24
N LEU A 292 -25.17 -19.94 18.37
CA LEU A 292 -24.52 -21.21 18.69
C LEU A 292 -25.51 -22.26 19.20
N ARG A 293 -26.73 -21.88 19.57
CA ARG A 293 -27.75 -22.80 20.09
C ARG A 293 -28.35 -23.66 18.97
N ASP A 294 -28.59 -23.06 17.80
CA ASP A 294 -29.20 -23.72 16.65
C ASP A 294 -28.36 -23.63 15.35
N SER A 295 -27.17 -23.03 15.41
CA SER A 295 -26.27 -22.81 14.27
C SER A 295 -26.84 -21.92 13.15
N SER A 296 -27.92 -21.17 13.40
CA SER A 296 -28.51 -20.25 12.42
C SER A 296 -27.62 -19.01 12.20
N VAL A 297 -27.64 -18.48 10.98
CA VAL A 297 -26.95 -17.23 10.63
C VAL A 297 -27.87 -16.05 10.91
N LEU A 298 -27.46 -15.17 11.83
CA LEU A 298 -28.18 -13.93 12.15
C LEU A 298 -27.92 -12.85 11.11
N ALA A 299 -26.66 -12.69 10.72
CA ALA A 299 -26.27 -11.67 9.76
C ALA A 299 -24.92 -11.99 9.10
N THR A 300 -24.74 -11.46 7.89
CA THR A 300 -23.49 -11.52 7.15
C THR A 300 -23.15 -10.13 6.61
N ALA A 301 -21.89 -9.71 6.71
CA ALA A 301 -21.37 -8.51 6.09
C ALA A 301 -20.10 -8.82 5.31
N THR A 302 -20.10 -8.51 4.02
CA THR A 302 -18.94 -8.68 3.13
C THR A 302 -18.46 -7.33 2.65
N PHE A 303 -17.15 -7.08 2.76
CA PHE A 303 -16.54 -5.83 2.34
C PHE A 303 -15.22 -6.05 1.60
N PHE A 304 -14.85 -5.07 0.77
CA PHE A 304 -13.61 -5.01 0.01
C PHE A 304 -13.06 -3.58 -0.02
N LEU A 305 -11.73 -3.46 0.01
CA LEU A 305 -10.96 -2.23 -0.06
C LEU A 305 -9.80 -2.44 -1.04
N ASP A 306 -9.78 -1.69 -2.15
CA ASP A 306 -8.59 -1.57 -2.98
C ASP A 306 -7.60 -0.67 -2.22
N GLN A 307 -6.51 -1.25 -1.70
CA GLN A 307 -5.55 -0.52 -0.87
C GLN A 307 -4.74 0.50 -1.69
N ARG A 308 -4.70 0.38 -3.02
CA ARG A 308 -3.96 1.30 -3.89
C ARG A 308 -4.81 2.47 -4.36
N SER A 309 -6.02 2.23 -4.86
CA SER A 309 -6.91 3.32 -5.28
C SER A 309 -7.69 3.92 -4.12
N GLY A 310 -7.74 3.23 -2.98
CA GLY A 310 -8.52 3.60 -1.83
C GLY A 310 -10.03 3.45 -2.05
N LYS A 311 -10.48 2.74 -3.09
CA LYS A 311 -11.90 2.43 -3.34
C LYS A 311 -12.40 1.39 -2.33
N PHE A 312 -13.64 1.55 -1.87
CA PHE A 312 -14.26 0.65 -0.89
C PHE A 312 -15.68 0.25 -1.29
N CYS A 313 -16.07 -0.97 -0.96
CA CYS A 313 -17.48 -1.37 -0.90
C CYS A 313 -17.74 -2.40 0.19
N GLY A 314 -18.95 -2.38 0.73
CA GLY A 314 -19.38 -3.34 1.76
C GLY A 314 -20.64 -2.92 2.51
N ASN A 315 -20.80 -1.63 2.79
CA ASN A 315 -22.02 -1.10 3.42
C ASN A 315 -22.55 0.10 2.62
N SER A 316 -23.87 0.21 2.54
CA SER A 316 -24.62 1.39 2.07
C SER A 316 -24.14 2.74 2.64
N ARG A 317 -23.54 2.75 3.83
CA ARG A 317 -23.09 3.97 4.53
C ARG A 317 -21.67 4.42 4.17
N GLY A 318 -21.00 3.73 3.23
CA GLY A 318 -19.65 4.10 2.80
C GLY A 318 -18.59 3.94 3.90
N ALA A 319 -18.77 3.06 4.87
CA ALA A 319 -17.75 2.70 5.85
C ALA A 319 -18.07 1.31 6.41
N PHE A 320 -17.10 0.66 7.06
CA PHE A 320 -17.32 -0.60 7.74
C PHE A 320 -16.63 -0.64 9.10
N SER A 321 -17.28 -1.23 10.09
CA SER A 321 -16.68 -1.56 11.39
C SER A 321 -17.31 -2.85 11.87
N THR A 322 -16.48 -3.85 12.12
CA THR A 322 -16.96 -5.13 12.69
C THR A 322 -17.68 -4.88 14.01
N SER A 323 -17.11 -4.05 14.89
CA SER A 323 -17.70 -3.70 16.20
C SER A 323 -19.08 -3.04 16.06
N HIS A 324 -19.25 -2.13 15.09
CA HIS A 324 -20.55 -1.52 14.81
C HIS A 324 -21.57 -2.55 14.29
N PHE A 325 -21.17 -3.39 13.33
CA PHE A 325 -22.02 -4.44 12.78
C PHE A 325 -22.48 -5.43 13.86
N VAL A 326 -21.56 -5.89 14.72
CA VAL A 326 -21.85 -6.76 15.86
C VAL A 326 -22.80 -6.08 16.85
N THR A 327 -22.55 -4.82 17.20
CA THR A 327 -23.42 -4.04 18.10
C THR A 327 -24.84 -3.91 17.56
N GLU A 328 -24.97 -3.64 16.25
CA GLU A 328 -26.27 -3.44 15.60
C GLU A 328 -27.09 -4.74 15.50
N VAL A 329 -26.44 -5.86 15.17
CA VAL A 329 -27.10 -7.16 14.99
C VAL A 329 -27.47 -7.79 16.33
N LEU A 330 -26.60 -7.67 17.33
CA LEU A 330 -26.78 -8.29 18.65
C LEU A 330 -27.36 -7.36 19.71
N GLY A 331 -27.79 -6.14 19.32
CA GLY A 331 -28.45 -5.20 20.22
C GLY A 331 -27.61 -4.81 21.43
N LEU A 332 -26.28 -4.75 21.29
CA LEU A 332 -25.36 -4.58 22.42
C LEU A 332 -25.51 -3.19 23.06
N LYS A 333 -25.75 -3.16 24.37
CA LYS A 333 -25.90 -1.95 25.19
C LYS A 333 -25.11 -2.14 26.49
N LYS A 334 -24.70 -1.04 27.12
CA LYS A 334 -24.02 -1.09 28.43
C LYS A 334 -24.97 -1.71 29.48
N LYS A 335 -24.62 -2.89 29.98
CA LYS A 335 -25.38 -3.69 30.96
C LYS A 335 -24.54 -4.16 32.15
N TYR A 336 -23.23 -4.26 31.97
CA TYR A 336 -22.28 -4.76 32.95
C TYR A 336 -21.33 -3.66 33.41
N ALA A 337 -20.52 -3.97 34.41
CA ALA A 337 -19.46 -3.07 34.86
C ALA A 337 -18.50 -2.73 33.70
N SER A 338 -17.97 -1.50 33.68
CA SER A 338 -17.10 -0.99 32.63
C SER A 338 -15.86 -0.33 33.25
N VAL A 339 -14.73 -0.38 32.54
CA VAL A 339 -13.53 0.40 32.93
C VAL A 339 -13.69 1.86 32.50
N ALA A 340 -14.42 2.10 31.41
CA ALA A 340 -14.79 3.44 30.99
C ALA A 340 -15.83 4.03 31.98
N LYS A 341 -15.45 5.12 32.66
CA LYS A 341 -16.36 5.90 33.50
C LYS A 341 -17.40 6.61 32.65
#